data_AF-G2YCE6-F1
#
_entry.id   AF-G2YCE6-F1
#
_cell.length_a   1.000
_cell.length_b   1.000
_cell.length_c   1.000
_cell.angle_alpha   90.00
_cell.angle_beta   90.00
_cell.angle_gamma   90.00
#
_symmetry.space_group_name_H-M   'P 1'
#
loop_
_entity.id
_entity.type
_entity.pdbx_description
1 polymer ?
#
loop_
_entity_poly.entity_id
_entity_poly.type
_entity_poly.pdbx_seq_one_letter_code
_entity_poly.pdbx_strand_id
1 'polypeptide(L)'
;MVSASKAARDAKRAAEGKPAKKTVASKSKAGSKAASGTTTPGELAVDADGNVLPDDEQPATKDMDEVKRLAAQMDKHGLSDRVTTGVLSSLKQSRDVKITSASLVFHGRVLLNDTTMELTYGRRYGLLGENGCGKSTLLKAIDMREYPVPDHVDIYLLNEGAPPSDLGALEWVVREAENEMKRLDDEAERLLEEEGPESPVLLDLYEVRFFQR
;
A
#
# COMPACT_ATOMS: atom_id res chain seq x y z
N MET A 1 -12.27 44.82 -21.63
CA MET A 1 -11.70 44.80 -22.99
C MET A 1 -10.88 43.52 -23.13
N VAL A 2 -11.44 42.50 -23.78
CA VAL A 2 -10.79 41.19 -23.95
C VAL A 2 -9.88 41.26 -25.17
N SER A 3 -8.61 40.89 -25.00
CA SER A 3 -7.57 41.06 -26.01
C SER A 3 -7.83 40.22 -27.28
N ALA A 4 -7.41 40.75 -28.42
CA ALA A 4 -7.60 40.21 -29.76
C ALA A 4 -7.02 38.79 -30.00
N SER A 5 -6.35 38.20 -29.00
CA SER A 5 -5.70 36.89 -29.08
C SER A 5 -6.64 35.72 -28.82
N LYS A 6 -7.77 35.94 -28.11
CA LYS A 6 -8.71 34.87 -27.74
C LYS A 6 -9.77 34.62 -28.82
N ALA A 7 -10.21 35.67 -29.50
CA ALA A 7 -11.19 35.59 -30.60
C ALA A 7 -10.66 34.83 -31.84
N ALA A 8 -9.34 34.81 -32.06
CA ALA A 8 -8.75 34.13 -33.22
C ALA A 8 -8.65 32.60 -33.07
N ARG A 9 -8.63 32.07 -31.83
CA ARG A 9 -8.54 30.60 -31.59
C ARG A 9 -9.90 29.92 -31.67
N ASP A 10 -10.96 30.56 -31.19
CA ASP A 10 -12.31 29.99 -31.23
C ASP A 10 -12.91 29.99 -32.66
N ALA A 11 -12.46 30.89 -33.54
CA ALA A 11 -12.87 30.91 -34.95
C ALA A 11 -12.26 29.75 -35.78
N LYS A 12 -11.09 29.23 -35.40
CA LYS A 12 -10.44 28.14 -36.14
C LYS A 12 -11.04 26.76 -35.83
N ARG A 13 -11.72 26.62 -34.69
CA ARG A 13 -12.37 25.36 -34.26
C ARG A 13 -13.78 25.16 -34.83
N ALA A 14 -14.35 26.20 -35.45
CA ALA A 14 -15.68 26.17 -36.06
C ALA A 14 -15.68 25.92 -37.58
N ALA A 15 -14.51 25.93 -38.24
CA ALA A 15 -14.40 25.86 -39.70
C ALA A 15 -14.13 24.45 -40.27
N GLU A 16 -13.71 23.48 -39.46
CA GLU A 16 -13.46 22.10 -39.91
C GLU A 16 -14.61 21.18 -39.50
N GLY A 17 -15.67 21.20 -40.31
CA GLY A 17 -16.86 20.38 -40.15
C GLY A 17 -16.84 19.08 -40.97
N LYS A 18 -17.06 17.96 -40.26
CA LYS A 18 -17.77 16.70 -40.64
C LYS A 18 -17.06 15.65 -41.53
N PRO A 19 -17.48 14.34 -41.52
CA PRO A 19 -18.81 13.83 -41.15
C PRO A 19 -18.91 12.59 -40.23
N ALA A 20 -20.12 12.45 -39.68
CA ALA A 20 -20.65 11.28 -38.98
C ALA A 20 -21.00 10.14 -39.94
N LYS A 21 -20.82 8.89 -39.51
CA LYS A 21 -21.40 7.70 -40.18
C LYS A 21 -22.35 6.99 -39.21
N LYS A 22 -23.65 7.16 -39.47
CA LYS A 22 -24.73 6.30 -38.98
C LYS A 22 -24.61 4.93 -39.65
N THR A 23 -24.87 3.86 -38.92
CA THR A 23 -25.56 2.69 -39.49
C THR A 23 -26.72 2.33 -38.57
N VAL A 24 -27.81 1.93 -39.22
CA VAL A 24 -29.17 1.79 -38.73
C VAL A 24 -29.56 0.31 -38.78
N ALA A 25 -30.47 -0.07 -37.89
CA ALA A 25 -31.36 -1.24 -37.94
C ALA A 25 -30.82 -2.62 -37.51
N SER A 26 -31.22 -3.00 -36.30
CA SER A 26 -32.15 -4.12 -36.05
C SER A 26 -32.35 -5.15 -37.17
N LYS A 27 -31.95 -6.42 -36.93
CA LYS A 27 -32.79 -7.56 -37.28
C LYS A 27 -32.44 -8.81 -36.47
N SER A 28 -33.51 -9.32 -35.89
CA SER A 28 -33.79 -10.63 -35.34
C SER A 28 -33.26 -11.86 -36.13
N LYS A 29 -32.87 -12.87 -35.35
CA LYS A 29 -33.27 -14.30 -35.40
C LYS A 29 -32.82 -15.19 -36.58
N ALA A 30 -32.09 -16.25 -36.19
CA ALA A 30 -32.04 -17.66 -36.67
C ALA A 30 -30.57 -18.12 -36.75
N GLY A 31 -30.10 -19.22 -36.18
CA GLY A 31 -30.76 -20.42 -35.65
C GLY A 31 -30.19 -21.66 -36.35
N SER A 32 -29.30 -22.40 -35.67
CA SER A 32 -28.94 -23.82 -35.89
C SER A 32 -27.84 -24.18 -34.90
N LYS A 33 -27.80 -25.26 -34.11
CA LYS A 33 -28.53 -26.50 -33.79
C LYS A 33 -27.97 -26.83 -32.38
N ALA A 34 -28.67 -27.38 -31.39
CA ALA A 34 -29.45 -28.60 -31.40
C ALA A 34 -30.46 -28.62 -30.23
N ALA A 35 -31.57 -29.31 -30.47
CA ALA A 35 -32.63 -29.67 -29.54
C ALA A 35 -32.07 -30.45 -28.33
N SER A 36 -32.44 -30.15 -27.08
CA SER A 36 -33.77 -30.35 -26.44
C SER A 36 -34.17 -31.84 -26.37
N GLY A 37 -33.58 -32.55 -25.40
CA GLY A 37 -34.19 -33.72 -24.77
C GLY A 37 -34.90 -33.27 -23.49
N THR A 38 -36.22 -33.45 -23.48
CA THR A 38 -37.14 -33.14 -22.39
C THR A 38 -36.99 -34.16 -21.26
N THR A 39 -36.78 -33.72 -20.01
CA THR A 39 -37.15 -34.49 -18.81
C THR A 39 -37.57 -33.59 -17.63
N THR A 40 -38.73 -33.97 -17.11
CA THR A 40 -39.51 -33.65 -15.90
C THR A 40 -38.71 -33.19 -14.65
N PRO A 41 -39.31 -32.34 -13.78
CA PRO A 41 -38.64 -31.89 -12.56
C PRO A 41 -38.74 -32.91 -11.42
N GLY A 42 -37.58 -33.23 -10.83
CA GLY A 42 -37.47 -33.91 -9.54
C GLY A 42 -37.03 -35.37 -9.61
N GLU A 43 -35.72 -35.60 -9.62
CA GLU A 43 -35.13 -36.85 -9.13
C GLU A 43 -33.67 -36.60 -8.72
N LEU A 44 -33.33 -36.96 -7.48
CA LEU A 44 -31.98 -36.89 -6.90
C LEU A 44 -31.14 -38.03 -7.47
N ALA A 45 -29.90 -37.74 -7.90
CA ALA A 45 -28.97 -38.76 -8.37
C ALA A 45 -28.45 -39.62 -7.20
N VAL A 46 -28.48 -40.95 -7.38
CA VAL A 46 -28.03 -41.95 -6.41
C VAL A 46 -27.00 -42.89 -7.04
N ASP A 47 -26.06 -43.37 -6.23
CA ASP A 47 -25.04 -44.34 -6.67
C ASP A 47 -25.61 -45.76 -6.77
N ALA A 48 -24.83 -46.68 -7.36
CA ALA A 48 -25.23 -48.08 -7.60
C ALA A 48 -25.54 -48.91 -6.33
N ASP A 49 -25.19 -48.39 -5.14
CA ASP A 49 -25.52 -48.99 -3.84
C ASP A 49 -26.61 -48.21 -3.07
N GLY A 50 -27.32 -47.29 -3.73
CA GLY A 50 -28.54 -46.65 -3.21
C GLY A 50 -28.32 -45.55 -2.18
N ASN A 51 -27.11 -45.01 -2.06
CA ASN A 51 -26.83 -43.85 -1.21
C ASN A 51 -26.89 -42.55 -2.02
N VAL A 52 -27.43 -41.48 -1.41
CA VAL A 52 -27.52 -40.14 -2.01
C VAL A 52 -26.14 -39.50 -1.96
N LEU A 53 -25.59 -39.15 -3.13
CA LEU A 53 -24.37 -38.36 -3.23
C LEU A 53 -24.61 -37.00 -2.56
N PRO A 54 -23.75 -36.52 -1.64
CA PRO A 54 -23.83 -35.15 -1.20
C PRO A 54 -23.61 -34.26 -2.43
N ASP A 55 -24.54 -33.35 -2.68
CA ASP A 55 -24.30 -32.23 -3.58
C ASP A 55 -22.95 -31.63 -3.17
N ASP A 56 -21.98 -31.60 -4.09
CA ASP A 56 -20.81 -30.73 -3.99
C ASP A 56 -21.36 -29.31 -3.95
N GLU A 57 -21.77 -28.87 -2.74
CA GLU A 57 -21.96 -27.48 -2.38
C GLU A 57 -20.67 -26.80 -2.77
N GLN A 58 -20.68 -26.15 -3.94
CA GLN A 58 -19.71 -25.14 -4.30
C GLN A 58 -19.64 -24.17 -3.12
N PRO A 59 -18.55 -24.18 -2.32
CA PRO A 59 -18.48 -23.25 -1.23
C PRO A 59 -18.19 -21.89 -1.86
N ALA A 60 -19.11 -20.97 -1.57
CA ALA A 60 -18.89 -19.55 -1.45
C ALA A 60 -17.93 -18.91 -2.48
N THR A 61 -18.54 -18.18 -3.42
CA THR A 61 -17.92 -17.12 -4.24
C THR A 61 -17.30 -15.95 -3.43
N LYS A 62 -17.06 -16.12 -2.13
CA LYS A 62 -16.40 -15.15 -1.25
C LYS A 62 -14.93 -15.50 -0.95
N ASP A 63 -14.53 -16.76 -1.11
CA ASP A 63 -13.18 -17.20 -0.71
C ASP A 63 -12.14 -16.99 -1.83
N MET A 64 -12.57 -16.82 -3.08
CA MET A 64 -11.65 -16.59 -4.21
C MET A 64 -11.01 -15.19 -4.19
N ASP A 65 -11.65 -14.20 -3.57
CA ASP A 65 -11.05 -12.87 -3.38
C ASP A 65 -10.06 -12.87 -2.22
N GLU A 66 -10.30 -13.66 -1.17
CA GLU A 66 -9.33 -13.88 -0.09
C GLU A 66 -8.13 -14.70 -0.57
N VAL A 67 -8.35 -15.77 -1.33
CA VAL A 67 -7.26 -16.59 -1.88
C VAL A 67 -6.47 -15.83 -2.96
N LYS A 68 -7.10 -14.95 -3.75
CA LYS A 68 -6.37 -14.02 -4.63
C LYS A 68 -5.61 -12.94 -3.86
N ARG A 69 -6.10 -12.46 -2.72
CA ARG A 69 -5.37 -11.55 -1.83
C ARG A 69 -4.23 -12.24 -1.08
N LEU A 70 -4.35 -13.54 -0.80
CA LEU A 70 -3.31 -14.38 -0.21
C LEU A 70 -2.23 -14.76 -1.24
N ALA A 71 -2.61 -15.00 -2.51
CA ALA A 71 -1.67 -15.28 -3.61
C ALA A 71 -1.05 -14.01 -4.22
N ALA A 72 -1.74 -12.86 -4.16
CA ALA A 72 -1.20 -11.55 -4.46
C ALA A 72 -0.53 -10.98 -3.19
N GLN A 73 0.62 -11.57 -2.85
CA GLN A 73 1.70 -11.04 -2.03
C GLN A 73 1.33 -9.80 -1.19
N MET A 74 1.18 -10.06 0.10
CA MET A 74 0.91 -9.12 1.18
C MET A 74 1.69 -7.81 1.05
N ASP A 75 0.96 -6.70 1.10
CA ASP A 75 1.46 -5.46 1.69
C ASP A 75 0.28 -4.76 2.39
N LYS A 76 0.22 -4.97 3.70
CA LYS A 76 -0.28 -4.06 4.76
C LYS A 76 0.34 -4.59 6.07
N HIS A 77 1.67 -4.50 6.15
CA HIS A 77 2.54 -4.68 7.33
C HIS A 77 2.90 -6.08 7.88
N GLY A 78 2.69 -7.20 7.17
CA GLY A 78 3.03 -8.53 7.71
C GLY A 78 3.91 -9.38 6.78
N LEU A 79 5.22 -9.41 7.06
CA LEU A 79 6.28 -10.17 6.36
C LEU A 79 6.49 -9.79 4.88
N SER A 80 7.41 -8.86 4.65
CA SER A 80 7.88 -8.59 3.30
C SER A 80 8.67 -9.80 2.79
N ASP A 81 8.48 -10.17 1.53
CA ASP A 81 9.30 -11.15 0.76
C ASP A 81 10.75 -10.66 0.53
N ARG A 82 11.23 -9.83 1.46
CA ARG A 82 12.51 -9.14 1.43
C ARG A 82 13.36 -9.63 2.58
N VAL A 83 14.62 -9.93 2.26
CA VAL A 83 15.62 -10.38 3.21
C VAL A 83 16.71 -9.33 3.22
N THR A 84 16.95 -8.78 4.40
CA THR A 84 17.92 -7.71 4.63
C THR A 84 18.98 -8.20 5.60
N THR A 85 20.25 -7.97 5.28
CA THR A 85 21.37 -8.25 6.18
C THR A 85 22.25 -7.01 6.27
N GLY A 86 22.82 -6.75 7.43
CA GLY A 86 23.79 -5.67 7.61
C GLY A 86 24.31 -5.63 9.03
N VAL A 87 25.51 -5.08 9.19
CA VAL A 87 26.15 -4.91 10.50
C VAL A 87 26.32 -3.42 10.75
N LEU A 88 25.77 -2.92 11.86
CA LEU A 88 26.03 -1.56 12.31
C LEU A 88 27.48 -1.46 12.79
N SER A 89 28.26 -0.66 12.07
CA SER A 89 29.68 -0.43 12.33
C SER A 89 29.95 0.93 12.98
N SER A 90 28.98 1.84 13.00
CA SER A 90 29.09 3.09 13.75
C SER A 90 28.81 2.90 15.25
N LEU A 91 29.29 3.84 16.07
CA LEU A 91 29.06 3.83 17.51
C LEU A 91 27.57 4.05 17.81
N LYS A 92 27.03 3.34 18.79
CA LYS A 92 25.61 3.44 19.19
C LYS A 92 25.16 4.85 19.61
N GLN A 93 26.07 5.71 20.07
CA GLN A 93 25.76 7.10 20.45
C GLN A 93 26.05 8.10 19.32
N SER A 94 26.58 7.64 18.19
CA SER A 94 26.90 8.50 17.06
C SER A 94 25.62 8.96 16.36
N ARG A 95 25.66 10.18 15.81
CA ARG A 95 24.65 10.64 14.85
C ARG A 95 24.90 10.12 13.43
N ASP A 96 26.10 9.60 13.17
CA ASP A 96 26.46 8.98 11.90
C ASP A 96 26.04 7.50 11.89
N VAL A 97 25.42 7.08 10.80
CA VAL A 97 24.95 5.71 10.61
C VAL A 97 25.83 5.04 9.56
N LYS A 98 26.55 3.98 9.96
CA LYS A 98 27.41 3.22 9.05
C LYS A 98 27.09 1.75 9.11
N ILE A 99 26.66 1.19 8.00
CA ILE A 99 26.22 -0.20 7.87
C ILE A 99 27.15 -0.90 6.88
N THR A 100 27.88 -1.91 7.37
CA THR A 100 28.75 -2.76 6.55
C THR A 100 28.03 -4.04 6.18
N SER A 101 28.42 -4.63 5.05
CA SER A 101 27.82 -5.86 4.52
C SER A 101 26.30 -5.81 4.37
N ALA A 102 25.81 -4.65 3.92
CA ALA A 102 24.42 -4.42 3.59
C ALA A 102 24.04 -5.22 2.33
N SER A 103 23.14 -6.18 2.48
CA SER A 103 22.54 -6.93 1.36
C SER A 103 21.03 -6.86 1.46
N LEU A 104 20.37 -6.79 0.30
CA LEU A 104 18.93 -6.71 0.17
C LEU A 104 18.50 -7.63 -0.97
N VAL A 105 17.68 -8.62 -0.64
CA VAL A 105 17.02 -9.50 -1.59
C VAL A 105 15.54 -9.20 -1.53
N PHE A 106 14.87 -9.08 -2.68
CA PHE A 106 13.44 -8.85 -2.77
C PHE A 106 12.84 -9.79 -3.82
N HIS A 107 11.87 -10.61 -3.43
CA HIS A 107 11.20 -11.56 -4.34
C HIS A 107 12.20 -12.44 -5.11
N GLY A 108 13.22 -12.94 -4.40
CA GLY A 108 14.29 -13.76 -4.96
C GLY A 108 15.30 -13.03 -5.85
N ARG A 109 15.20 -11.71 -6.02
CA ARG A 109 16.18 -10.89 -6.76
C ARG A 109 17.09 -10.14 -5.80
N VAL A 110 18.39 -10.24 -6.02
CA VAL A 110 19.39 -9.45 -5.29
C VAL A 110 19.34 -8.01 -5.78
N LEU A 111 18.94 -7.09 -4.92
CA LEU A 111 18.92 -5.64 -5.19
C LEU A 111 20.20 -4.96 -4.70
N LEU A 112 20.71 -5.42 -3.55
CA LEU A 112 21.94 -4.93 -2.94
C LEU A 112 22.76 -6.14 -2.48
N ASN A 113 24.08 -6.13 -2.72
CA ASN A 113 24.96 -7.24 -2.37
C ASN A 113 26.21 -6.72 -1.67
N ASP A 114 26.42 -7.12 -0.42
CA ASP A 114 27.60 -6.84 0.41
C ASP A 114 28.14 -5.41 0.26
N THR A 115 27.24 -4.44 0.34
CA THR A 115 27.57 -3.02 0.14
C THR A 115 27.78 -2.32 1.47
N THR A 116 28.64 -1.30 1.51
CA THR A 116 28.76 -0.42 2.69
C THR A 116 27.96 0.85 2.47
N MET A 117 27.05 1.14 3.39
CA MET A 117 26.21 2.33 3.39
C MET A 117 26.61 3.25 4.55
N GLU A 118 26.92 4.51 4.27
CA GLU A 118 27.36 5.49 5.27
C GLU A 118 26.57 6.79 5.12
N LEU A 119 25.75 7.08 6.13
CA LEU A 119 24.98 8.31 6.27
C LEU A 119 25.62 9.16 7.37
N THR A 120 26.33 10.21 6.96
CA THR A 120 26.89 11.20 7.87
C THR A 120 25.83 12.26 8.21
N TYR A 121 25.76 12.64 9.47
CA TYR A 121 24.88 13.70 9.94
C TYR A 121 25.11 15.02 9.17
N GLY A 122 24.02 15.70 8.82
CA GLY A 122 24.04 16.97 8.09
C GLY A 122 24.30 16.86 6.58
N ARG A 123 24.46 15.66 6.05
CA ARG A 123 24.61 15.45 4.60
C ARG A 123 23.28 15.11 3.94
N ARG A 124 23.15 15.52 2.67
CA ARG A 124 22.01 15.20 1.81
C ARG A 124 22.47 14.22 0.73
N TYR A 125 21.79 13.08 0.65
CA TYR A 125 22.11 12.00 -0.29
C TYR A 125 21.00 11.86 -1.33
N GLY A 126 21.38 11.60 -2.58
CA GLY A 126 20.46 11.28 -3.67
C GLY A 126 20.66 9.85 -4.11
N LEU A 127 19.59 9.05 -4.10
CA LEU A 127 19.62 7.68 -4.60
C LEU A 127 19.26 7.65 -6.09
N LEU A 128 20.24 7.33 -6.93
CA LEU A 128 20.11 7.28 -8.38
C LEU A 128 20.16 5.83 -8.90
N GLY A 129 19.53 5.59 -10.04
CA GLY A 129 19.45 4.27 -10.66
C GLY A 129 18.26 4.17 -11.61
N GLU A 130 18.22 3.11 -12.40
CA GLU A 130 17.13 2.87 -13.34
C GLU A 130 15.79 2.61 -12.62
N ASN A 131 14.68 2.72 -13.35
CA ASN A 131 13.38 2.35 -12.79
C ASN A 131 13.36 0.83 -12.56
N GLY A 132 12.93 0.40 -11.36
CA GLY A 132 12.88 -1.01 -11.00
C GLY A 132 14.18 -1.59 -10.42
N CYS A 133 15.25 -0.81 -10.26
CA CYS A 133 16.48 -1.30 -9.60
C CYS A 133 16.38 -1.46 -8.07
N GLY A 134 15.21 -1.16 -7.47
CA GLY A 134 14.98 -1.38 -6.04
C GLY A 134 15.15 -0.15 -5.14
N LYS A 135 15.25 1.07 -5.69
CA LYS A 135 15.41 2.31 -4.90
C LYS A 135 14.34 2.48 -3.82
N SER A 136 13.07 2.41 -4.21
CA SER A 136 11.96 2.53 -3.26
C SER A 136 11.94 1.37 -2.26
N THR A 137 12.36 0.18 -2.68
CA THR A 137 12.50 -0.99 -1.80
C THR A 137 13.58 -0.77 -0.74
N LEU A 138 14.73 -0.21 -1.13
CA LEU A 138 15.79 0.15 -0.19
C LEU A 138 15.32 1.18 0.84
N LEU A 139 14.63 2.24 0.39
CA LEU A 139 14.09 3.26 1.29
C LEU A 139 13.06 2.67 2.27
N LYS A 140 12.17 1.78 1.80
CA LYS A 140 11.23 1.05 2.66
C LYS A 140 11.91 0.13 3.67
N ALA A 141 13.01 -0.53 3.30
CA ALA A 141 13.76 -1.38 4.22
C ALA A 141 14.44 -0.58 5.34
N ILE A 142 14.91 0.63 5.04
CA ILE A 142 15.47 1.56 6.02
C ILE A 142 14.37 2.06 6.97
N ASP A 143 13.21 2.47 6.43
CA ASP A 143 12.06 2.95 7.20
C ASP A 143 11.50 1.90 8.18
N MET A 144 11.39 0.66 7.72
CA MET A 144 10.96 -0.47 8.55
C MET A 144 12.04 -0.95 9.54
N ARG A 145 13.17 -0.25 9.66
CA ARG A 145 14.32 -0.62 10.52
C ARG A 145 14.81 -2.05 10.31
N GLU A 146 14.72 -2.56 9.08
CA GLU A 146 15.27 -3.89 8.73
C GLU A 146 16.81 -3.88 8.73
N TYR A 147 17.40 -2.70 8.56
CA TYR A 147 18.80 -2.47 8.80
C TYR A 147 19.04 -2.00 10.25
N PRO A 148 20.16 -2.37 10.87
CA PRO A 148 20.45 -1.95 12.23
C PRO A 148 20.79 -0.46 12.24
N VAL A 149 19.85 0.37 12.72
CA VAL A 149 20.01 1.81 12.92
C VAL A 149 19.91 2.10 14.42
N PRO A 150 20.72 3.02 14.99
CA PRO A 150 20.63 3.37 16.41
C PRO A 150 19.25 3.89 16.83
N ASP A 151 18.82 3.58 18.04
CA ASP A 151 17.45 3.85 18.51
C ASP A 151 17.11 5.34 18.56
N HIS A 152 18.09 6.18 18.91
CA HIS A 152 17.96 7.63 18.99
C HIS A 152 17.89 8.33 17.62
N VAL A 153 17.91 7.58 16.51
CA VAL A 153 17.78 8.11 15.16
C VAL A 153 16.37 7.82 14.65
N ASP A 154 15.57 8.88 14.53
CA ASP A 154 14.25 8.78 13.94
C ASP A 154 14.33 8.71 12.42
N ILE A 155 13.51 7.84 11.84
CA ILE A 155 13.41 7.63 10.39
C ILE A 155 11.97 7.94 10.00
N TYR A 156 11.81 8.79 8.99
CA TYR A 156 10.51 9.14 8.44
C TYR A 156 10.53 8.94 6.92
N LEU A 157 9.70 8.04 6.41
CA LEU A 157 9.49 7.85 4.98
C LEU A 157 8.21 8.55 4.51
N LEU A 158 8.37 9.57 3.68
CA LEU A 158 7.26 10.16 2.95
C LEU A 158 7.00 9.36 1.66
N ASN A 159 6.03 8.45 1.72
CA ASN A 159 5.65 7.61 0.57
C ASN A 159 4.45 8.17 -0.21
N GLU A 160 3.52 8.86 0.46
CA GLU A 160 2.28 9.34 -0.13
C GLU A 160 2.06 10.83 0.17
N GLY A 161 1.36 11.52 -0.73
CA GLY A 161 0.97 12.90 -0.50
C GLY A 161 -0.19 13.00 0.49
N ALA A 162 -0.30 14.13 1.17
CA ALA A 162 -1.45 14.39 2.03
C ALA A 162 -2.76 14.31 1.22
N PRO A 163 -3.83 13.73 1.79
CA PRO A 163 -5.12 13.68 1.13
C PRO A 163 -5.64 15.10 0.84
N PRO A 164 -6.43 15.27 -0.23
CA PRO A 164 -6.98 16.58 -0.56
C PRO A 164 -7.84 17.07 0.60
N SER A 165 -7.54 18.28 1.08
CA SER A 165 -8.29 18.94 2.15
C SER A 165 -8.54 20.39 1.79
N ASP A 166 -9.70 20.90 2.16
CA ASP A 166 -10.03 22.33 2.02
C ASP A 166 -9.36 23.22 3.09
N LEU A 167 -8.59 22.61 4.01
CA LEU A 167 -7.84 23.32 5.04
C LEU A 167 -6.54 23.93 4.49
N GLY A 168 -6.13 25.05 5.11
CA GLY A 168 -4.78 25.57 4.90
C GLY A 168 -3.71 24.60 5.41
N ALA A 169 -2.51 24.62 4.82
CA ALA A 169 -1.42 23.70 5.20
C ALA A 169 -1.07 23.77 6.71
N LEU A 170 -1.02 24.97 7.29
CA LEU A 170 -0.76 25.15 8.72
C LEU A 170 -1.88 24.55 9.57
N GLU A 171 -3.13 24.85 9.23
CA GLU A 171 -4.29 24.35 9.97
C GLU A 171 -4.40 22.83 9.89
N TRP A 172 -4.07 22.24 8.74
CA TRP A 172 -3.99 20.80 8.58
C TRP A 172 -2.95 20.18 9.51
N VAL A 173 -1.74 20.72 9.55
CA VAL A 173 -0.65 20.22 10.43
C VAL A 173 -1.02 20.35 11.90
N VAL A 174 -1.57 21.50 12.31
CA VAL A 174 -1.99 21.73 13.70
C VAL A 174 -3.10 20.75 14.09
N ARG A 175 -4.13 20.62 13.26
CA ARG A 175 -5.25 19.71 13.53
C ARG A 175 -4.80 18.25 13.57
N GLU A 176 -3.88 17.84 12.70
CA GLU A 176 -3.36 16.47 12.71
C GLU A 176 -2.51 16.20 13.96
N ALA A 177 -1.69 17.17 14.38
CA ALA A 177 -0.96 17.08 15.65
C ALA A 177 -1.89 17.03 16.86
N GLU A 178 -2.96 17.83 16.89
CA GLU A 178 -3.98 17.79 17.94
C GLU A 178 -4.73 16.46 17.96
N ASN A 179 -5.08 15.92 16.79
CA ASN A 179 -5.74 14.61 16.68
C ASN A 179 -4.84 13.48 17.18
N GLU A 180 -3.56 13.48 16.81
CA GLU A 180 -2.61 12.46 17.28
C GLU A 180 -2.37 12.61 18.78
N MET A 181 -2.25 13.83 19.29
CA MET A 181 -2.14 14.07 20.73
C MET A 181 -3.36 13.53 21.48
N LYS A 182 -4.57 13.78 20.96
CA LYS A 182 -5.80 13.23 21.55
C LYS A 182 -5.82 11.70 21.50
N ARG A 183 -5.38 11.09 20.40
CA ARG A 183 -5.30 9.63 20.28
C ARG A 183 -4.32 9.04 21.29
N LEU A 184 -3.15 9.66 21.48
CA LEU A 184 -2.17 9.23 22.47
C LEU A 184 -2.72 9.38 23.89
N ASP A 185 -3.54 10.41 24.15
CA ASP A 185 -4.20 10.60 25.43
C ASP A 185 -5.24 9.51 25.71
N ASP A 186 -6.11 9.24 24.73
CA ASP A 186 -7.13 8.19 24.82
C ASP A 186 -6.48 6.80 25.01
N GLU A 187 -5.34 6.54 24.36
CA GLU A 187 -4.58 5.30 24.53
C GLU A 187 -3.89 5.23 25.90
N ALA A 188 -3.35 6.35 26.39
CA ALA A 188 -2.79 6.43 27.73
C ALA A 188 -3.85 6.15 28.80
N GLU A 189 -5.04 6.75 28.68
CA GLU A 189 -6.17 6.49 29.58
C GLU A 189 -6.58 5.02 29.56
N ARG A 190 -6.69 4.39 28.38
CA ARG A 190 -6.99 2.95 28.28
C ARG A 190 -5.92 2.10 28.96
N LEU A 191 -4.64 2.35 28.70
CA LEU A 191 -3.54 1.60 29.30
C LEU A 191 -3.50 1.77 30.83
N LEU A 192 -3.84 2.95 31.34
CA LEU A 192 -4.02 3.21 32.77
C LEU A 192 -5.14 2.36 33.38
N GLU A 193 -6.27 2.20 32.68
CA GLU A 193 -7.41 1.41 33.14
C GLU A 193 -7.14 -0.11 33.10
N GLU A 194 -6.47 -0.60 32.04
CA GLU A 194 -6.26 -2.02 31.81
C GLU A 194 -5.02 -2.58 32.52
N GLU A 195 -3.89 -1.88 32.44
CA GLU A 195 -2.58 -2.37 32.92
C GLU A 195 -2.09 -1.63 34.18
N GLY A 196 -2.72 -0.52 34.53
CA GLY A 196 -2.38 0.30 35.68
C GLY A 196 -1.23 1.29 35.44
N PRO A 197 -0.91 2.13 36.44
CA PRO A 197 0.02 3.25 36.28
C PRO A 197 1.50 2.83 36.13
N GLU A 198 1.82 1.56 36.36
CA GLU A 198 3.17 0.99 36.28
C GLU A 198 3.41 0.25 34.95
N SER A 199 2.50 0.37 33.97
CA SER A 199 2.70 -0.24 32.65
C SER A 199 3.95 0.34 31.96
N PRO A 200 4.92 -0.49 31.53
CA PRO A 200 6.08 -0.03 30.76
C PRO A 200 5.68 0.69 29.47
N VAL A 201 4.61 0.25 28.81
CA VAL A 201 4.11 0.83 27.55
C VAL A 201 3.55 2.24 27.80
N LEU A 202 2.90 2.44 28.94
CA LEU A 202 2.38 3.74 29.35
C LEU A 202 3.51 4.75 29.64
N LEU A 203 4.61 4.29 30.26
CA LEU A 203 5.79 5.12 30.52
C LEU A 203 6.45 5.59 29.21
N ASP A 204 6.63 4.69 28.25
CA ASP A 204 7.17 5.02 26.93
C ASP A 204 6.28 6.04 26.20
N LEU A 205 4.96 5.90 26.29
CA LEU A 205 3.98 6.82 25.71
C LEU A 205 4.10 8.24 26.30
N TYR A 206 4.34 8.34 27.61
CA TYR A 206 4.57 9.62 28.29
C TYR A 206 5.89 10.27 27.91
N GLU A 207 6.94 9.50 27.64
CA GLU A 207 8.22 10.04 27.18
C GLU A 207 8.10 10.68 25.78
N VAL A 208 7.40 10.03 24.85
CA VAL A 208 7.14 10.59 23.50
C VAL A 208 6.35 11.90 23.59
N ARG A 209 5.36 11.96 24.50
CA ARG A 209 4.54 13.15 24.74
C ARG A 209 5.37 14.32 25.30
N PHE A 210 6.43 14.04 26.06
CA PHE A 210 7.26 15.09 26.67
C PHE A 210 8.26 15.71 25.69
N PHE A 211 8.70 14.98 24.67
CA PHE A 211 9.69 15.47 23.69
C PHE A 211 9.10 16.40 22.62
N GLN A 212 7.77 16.43 22.46
CA GLN A 212 7.07 17.30 21.50
C GLN A 212 6.55 18.62 22.09
N ARG A 213 6.86 18.92 23.36
CA ARG A 213 6.48 20.17 24.04
C ARG A 213 7.65 21.16 24.10
#